data_AF-A0A550BSA5-F1
#
_entry.id   AF-A0A550BSA5-F1
#
_cell.length_a   1.000
_cell.length_b   1.000
_cell.length_c   1.000
_cell.angle_alpha   90.00
_cell.angle_beta   90.00
_cell.angle_gamma   90.00
#
_symmetry.space_group_name_H-M   'P 1'
#
loop_
_entity.id
_entity.type
_entity.pdbx_description
1 polymer ?
#
loop_
_entity_poly.entity_id
_entity_poly.type
_entity_poly.pdbx_seq_one_letter_code
_entity_poly.pdbx_strand_id
1 'polypeptide(L)'
;MSENSTRVEDLWFDDGSIVLNVGNRLFCVHKTILALHSGFFRDMVASAEPYPSEAFEGMPLVTLHDDDPRDMTHFLKAVYLPGYFLPPPSRTSLEIIEGVLRLAHKYDVPQLRRHALQHLAIAYPTDLDKLSDAAALSTYIYCPDADMVGTVQVIATLARETEALWLLPSLYNDVLYNAPAAVQSETTFLGRQRRLSSEDVAACLAGCDAMCTVEYPFDAFFSSTLGCGEMFCTVRRLLYFGSGKLNDATGTPLTRDPDWFDDPSSSMDVCDMCAREMRAYYKQWRAGVWQSYPQYFKLPAWEELLRMKCRDLELPAPMSNGDAASQD
;
A
#
# COMPACT_ATOMS: atom_id res chain seq x y z
N MET A 1 8.40 20.20 32.40
CA MET A 1 8.03 18.79 32.70
C MET A 1 6.52 18.71 32.72
N SER A 2 5.89 18.01 31.78
CA SER A 2 4.45 17.73 31.83
C SER A 2 4.18 16.74 32.97
N GLU A 3 3.47 17.18 34.01
CA GLU A 3 3.20 16.46 35.28
C GLU A 3 2.42 15.12 35.15
N ASN A 4 2.27 14.53 33.95
CA ASN A 4 1.48 13.31 33.70
C ASN A 4 2.13 12.37 32.66
N SER A 5 3.44 12.12 32.77
CA SER A 5 4.11 11.11 31.93
C SER A 5 4.00 9.72 32.57
N THR A 6 3.56 8.72 31.83
CA THR A 6 3.32 7.35 32.32
C THR A 6 4.39 6.40 31.79
N ARG A 7 4.89 5.51 32.64
CA ARG A 7 5.82 4.43 32.24
C ARG A 7 5.09 3.40 31.40
N VAL A 8 5.75 2.92 30.35
CA VAL A 8 5.26 1.77 29.58
C VAL A 8 5.93 0.53 30.13
N GLU A 9 5.22 -0.19 31.00
CA GLU A 9 5.77 -1.34 31.77
C GLU A 9 6.43 -2.39 30.88
N ASP A 10 5.81 -2.77 29.74
CA ASP A 10 6.38 -3.75 28.79
C ASP A 10 7.70 -3.30 28.13
N LEU A 11 8.06 -2.02 28.26
CA LEU A 11 9.24 -1.37 27.68
C LEU A 11 9.99 -0.55 28.73
N TRP A 12 9.87 -0.96 29.98
CA TRP A 12 10.61 -0.41 31.11
C TRP A 12 11.56 -1.47 31.65
N PHE A 13 12.83 -1.38 31.25
CA PHE A 13 13.86 -2.31 31.69
C PHE A 13 14.63 -1.74 32.88
N ASP A 14 14.73 -2.50 33.97
CA ASP A 14 15.42 -2.08 35.20
C ASP A 14 16.92 -1.78 34.98
N ASP A 15 17.52 -2.41 33.97
CA ASP A 15 18.91 -2.22 33.54
C ASP A 15 19.05 -1.27 32.33
N GLY A 16 18.00 -0.51 32.01
CA GLY A 16 17.99 0.45 30.92
C GLY A 16 19.08 1.51 31.07
N SER A 17 19.59 2.00 29.93
CA SER A 17 20.70 2.97 29.87
C SER A 17 20.28 4.33 29.30
N ILE A 18 19.03 4.47 28.86
CA ILE A 18 18.44 5.69 28.35
C ILE A 18 16.93 5.69 28.58
N VAL A 19 16.36 6.84 28.91
CA VAL A 19 14.91 7.04 28.97
C VAL A 19 14.49 7.86 27.76
N LEU A 20 13.57 7.33 26.96
CA LEU A 20 12.92 8.07 25.88
C LEU A 20 11.60 8.63 26.38
N ASN A 21 11.38 9.92 26.15
CA ASN A 21 10.13 10.60 26.44
C ASN A 21 9.41 10.96 25.14
N VAL A 22 8.22 10.40 24.94
CA VAL A 22 7.40 10.63 23.74
C VAL A 22 5.99 11.01 24.18
N GLY A 23 5.62 12.27 23.99
CA GLY A 23 4.33 12.81 24.44
C GLY A 23 4.12 12.63 25.95
N ASN A 24 3.24 11.68 26.32
CA ASN A 24 2.91 11.33 27.70
C ASN A 24 3.43 9.94 28.12
N ARG A 25 4.35 9.34 27.36
CA ARG A 25 4.89 8.00 27.64
C ARG A 25 6.40 8.05 27.84
N LEU A 26 6.87 7.29 28.84
CA LEU A 26 8.28 7.07 29.12
C LEU A 26 8.65 5.61 28.86
N PHE A 27 9.79 5.42 28.21
CA PHE A 27 10.36 4.12 27.87
C PHE A 27 11.78 4.05 28.43
N CYS A 28 12.10 3.06 29.25
CA CYS A 28 13.45 2.86 29.78
C CYS A 28 14.08 1.69 29.03
N VAL A 29 15.05 1.97 28.17
CA VAL A 29 15.56 1.05 27.15
C VAL A 29 17.09 1.11 27.05
N HIS A 30 17.69 0.29 26.18
CA HIS A 30 19.14 0.16 26.06
C HIS A 30 19.70 0.88 24.83
N LYS A 31 20.69 1.76 25.05
CA LYS A 31 21.42 2.45 23.97
C LYS A 31 22.04 1.49 22.97
N THR A 32 22.62 0.40 23.48
CA THR A 32 23.30 -0.62 22.67
C THR A 32 22.34 -1.35 21.74
N ILE A 33 21.12 -1.68 22.21
CA ILE A 33 20.10 -2.34 21.40
C ILE A 33 19.55 -1.37 20.35
N LEU A 34 19.28 -0.11 20.71
CA LEU A 34 18.87 0.90 19.74
C LEU A 34 19.93 1.10 18.66
N ALA A 35 21.20 1.29 19.04
CA ALA A 35 22.32 1.45 18.12
C ALA A 35 22.59 0.21 17.24
N LEU A 36 22.24 -0.98 17.72
CA LEU A 36 22.36 -2.22 16.95
C LEU A 36 21.41 -2.24 15.75
N HIS A 37 20.18 -1.76 15.94
CA HIS A 37 19.13 -1.83 14.92
C HIS A 37 18.95 -0.54 14.11
N SER A 38 19.37 0.61 14.64
CA SER A 38 19.14 1.92 14.05
C SER A 38 20.44 2.65 13.74
N GLY A 39 20.58 3.08 12.49
CA GLY A 39 21.70 3.95 12.09
C GLY A 39 21.69 5.28 12.83
N PHE A 40 20.52 5.89 12.96
CA PHE A 40 20.31 7.14 13.68
C PHE A 40 20.72 7.06 15.16
N PHE A 41 20.25 6.05 15.90
CA PHE A 41 20.59 5.90 17.32
C PHE A 41 22.07 5.52 17.52
N ARG A 42 22.68 4.78 16.59
CA ARG A 42 24.12 4.52 16.62
C ARG A 42 24.93 5.81 16.56
N ASP A 43 24.58 6.69 15.63
CA ASP A 43 25.28 7.97 15.46
C ASP A 43 25.03 8.90 16.66
N MET A 44 23.81 8.93 17.19
CA MET A 44 23.46 9.66 18.41
C MET A 44 24.25 9.20 19.65
N VAL A 45 24.45 7.88 19.80
CA VAL A 45 25.23 7.33 20.91
C VAL A 45 26.73 7.61 20.72
N ALA A 46 27.20 7.64 19.47
CA ALA A 46 28.60 7.92 19.15
C ALA A 46 28.96 9.41 19.24
N SER A 47 28.01 10.31 18.97
CA SER A 47 28.19 11.75 19.16
C SER A 47 28.34 12.03 20.67
N ALA A 48 29.57 12.27 21.10
CA ALA A 48 29.98 12.55 22.48
C ALA A 48 29.49 13.91 23.01
N GLU A 49 28.29 14.37 22.62
CA GLU A 49 27.67 15.48 23.31
C GLU A 49 27.32 15.04 24.73
N PRO A 50 27.53 15.91 25.74
CA PRO A 50 26.92 15.66 27.04
C PRO A 50 25.43 15.52 26.77
N TYR A 51 24.89 14.33 27.03
CA TYR A 51 23.45 14.05 26.97
C TYR A 51 22.68 15.27 27.49
N PRO A 52 21.50 15.58 26.90
CA PRO A 52 20.73 16.75 27.29
C PRO A 52 20.73 16.90 28.82
N SER A 53 20.85 18.14 29.31
CA SER A 53 20.96 18.49 30.74
C SER A 53 19.84 17.87 31.63
N GLU A 54 18.84 17.23 31.02
CA GLU A 54 17.73 16.56 31.64
C GLU A 54 18.06 15.08 31.88
N ALA A 55 17.99 14.69 33.14
CA ALA A 55 18.05 13.29 33.56
C ALA A 55 16.72 12.90 34.20
N PHE A 56 16.30 11.65 33.96
CA PHE A 56 15.16 11.05 34.66
C PHE A 56 15.68 9.92 35.53
N GLU A 57 15.51 10.05 36.85
CA GLU A 57 16.02 9.08 37.83
C GLU A 57 17.53 8.77 37.68
N GLY A 58 18.32 9.79 37.32
CA GLY A 58 19.77 9.65 37.11
C GLY A 58 20.17 9.04 35.77
N MET A 59 19.21 8.69 34.90
CA MET A 59 19.46 8.22 33.54
C MET A 59 19.31 9.36 32.52
N PRO A 60 20.07 9.33 31.41
CA PRO A 60 19.89 10.29 30.32
C PRO A 60 18.45 10.25 29.77
N LEU A 61 17.81 11.41 29.69
CA LEU A 61 16.46 11.56 29.16
C LEU A 61 16.52 12.18 27.76
N VAL A 62 15.96 11.51 26.75
CA VAL A 62 15.82 12.06 25.40
C VAL A 62 14.35 12.25 25.08
N THR A 63 13.95 13.50 24.84
CA THR A 63 12.58 13.83 24.46
C THR A 63 12.44 13.88 22.94
N LEU A 64 11.52 13.09 22.40
CA LEU A 64 11.25 12.97 20.97
C LEU A 64 9.90 13.64 20.68
N HIS A 65 9.95 14.95 20.40
CA HIS A 65 8.76 15.81 20.37
C HIS A 65 7.80 15.54 19.20
N ASP A 66 8.32 15.10 18.06
CA ASP A 66 7.56 14.95 16.82
C ASP A 66 6.95 13.54 16.64
N ASP A 67 7.14 12.65 17.63
CA ASP A 67 6.76 11.24 17.52
C ASP A 67 5.48 10.95 18.31
N ASP A 68 4.61 10.10 17.73
CA ASP A 68 3.39 9.67 18.42
C ASP A 68 3.72 8.55 19.43
N PRO A 69 3.21 8.64 20.69
CA PRO A 69 3.51 7.67 21.73
C PRO A 69 3.04 6.24 21.41
N ARG A 70 1.97 6.06 20.62
CA ARG A 70 1.50 4.74 20.17
C ARG A 70 2.43 4.16 19.12
N ASP A 71 2.87 4.99 18.17
CA ASP A 71 3.82 4.57 17.14
C ASP A 71 5.14 4.12 17.78
N MET A 72 5.65 4.92 18.74
CA MET A 72 6.86 4.57 19.50
C MET A 72 6.70 3.26 20.27
N THR A 73 5.51 3.02 20.84
CA THR A 73 5.23 1.76 21.55
C THR A 73 5.32 0.56 20.60
N HIS A 74 4.70 0.64 19.42
CA HIS A 74 4.76 -0.43 18.41
C HIS A 74 6.17 -0.64 17.86
N PHE A 75 6.88 0.45 17.55
CA PHE A 75 8.25 0.43 17.08
C PHE A 75 9.21 -0.22 18.10
N LEU A 76 9.18 0.21 19.36
CA LEU A 76 10.04 -0.37 20.39
C LEU A 76 9.68 -1.83 20.70
N LYS A 77 8.38 -2.19 20.71
CA LYS A 77 8.00 -3.60 20.82
C LYS A 77 8.53 -4.43 19.65
N ALA A 78 8.55 -3.90 18.43
CA ALA A 78 9.13 -4.57 17.27
C ALA A 78 10.66 -4.74 17.36
N VAL A 79 11.35 -3.81 18.05
CA VAL A 79 12.80 -3.92 18.30
C VAL A 79 13.12 -4.91 19.42
N TYR A 80 12.36 -4.90 20.52
CA TYR A 80 12.70 -5.61 21.75
C TYR A 80 12.03 -6.97 21.92
N LEU A 81 10.82 -7.16 21.40
CA LEU A 81 10.02 -8.35 21.66
C LEU A 81 10.05 -9.30 20.46
N PRO A 82 10.74 -10.46 20.56
CA PRO A 82 10.75 -11.45 19.49
C PRO A 82 9.33 -11.87 19.11
N GLY A 83 9.05 -11.91 17.81
CA GLY A 83 7.74 -12.33 17.29
C GLY A 83 6.67 -11.24 17.27
N TYR A 84 6.94 -10.05 17.83
CA TYR A 84 5.95 -8.96 17.83
C TYR A 84 5.62 -8.44 16.44
N PHE A 85 6.65 -8.30 15.58
CA PHE A 85 6.49 -7.81 14.22
C PHE A 85 7.37 -8.61 13.24
N LEU A 86 6.81 -9.72 12.79
CA LEU A 86 7.43 -10.60 11.80
C LEU A 86 6.95 -10.25 10.39
N PRO A 87 7.74 -10.56 9.35
CA PRO A 87 7.27 -10.43 7.96
C PRO A 87 6.12 -11.40 7.67
N PRO A 88 5.40 -11.23 6.56
CA PRO A 88 4.46 -12.22 6.07
C PRO A 88 5.08 -13.63 6.00
N PRO A 89 4.32 -14.71 6.25
CA PRO A 89 2.86 -14.78 6.37
C PRO A 89 2.31 -14.52 7.78
N SER A 90 3.13 -14.01 8.71
CA SER A 90 2.67 -13.67 10.06
C SER A 90 1.58 -12.59 9.98
N ARG A 91 0.56 -12.66 10.85
CA ARG A 91 -0.48 -11.63 10.90
C ARG A 91 -0.04 -10.44 11.72
N THR A 92 -0.50 -9.25 11.34
CA THR A 92 -0.30 -8.00 12.07
C THR A 92 -1.52 -7.10 11.93
N SER A 93 -1.51 -5.91 12.51
CA SER A 93 -2.56 -4.89 12.32
C SER A 93 -2.04 -3.67 11.57
N LEU A 94 -2.95 -2.92 10.96
CA LEU A 94 -2.61 -1.66 10.30
C LEU A 94 -2.01 -0.64 11.27
N GLU A 95 -2.46 -0.60 12.53
CA GLU A 95 -1.92 0.28 13.58
C GLU A 95 -0.44 -0.04 13.88
N ILE A 96 -0.09 -1.34 13.93
CA ILE A 96 1.30 -1.77 14.12
C ILE A 96 2.14 -1.40 12.89
N ILE A 97 1.65 -1.70 11.68
CA ILE A 97 2.35 -1.36 10.43
C ILE A 97 2.62 0.13 10.36
N GLU A 98 1.61 0.96 10.66
CA GLU A 98 1.72 2.41 10.61
C GLU A 98 2.84 2.92 11.54
N GLY A 99 2.81 2.52 12.81
CA GLY A 99 3.80 2.99 13.79
C GLY A 99 5.20 2.46 13.50
N VAL A 100 5.33 1.18 13.15
CA VAL A 100 6.63 0.57 12.84
C VAL A 100 7.22 1.14 11.56
N LEU A 101 6.44 1.26 10.47
CA LEU A 101 6.94 1.74 9.18
C LEU A 101 7.45 3.19 9.28
N ARG A 102 6.65 4.07 9.89
CA ARG A 102 7.00 5.49 10.04
C ARG A 102 8.30 5.67 10.82
N LEU A 103 8.40 5.05 11.99
CA LEU A 103 9.58 5.21 12.86
C LEU A 103 10.79 4.41 12.37
N ALA A 104 10.59 3.26 11.74
CA ALA A 104 11.69 2.53 11.10
C ALA A 104 12.29 3.30 9.91
N HIS A 105 11.48 4.07 9.18
CA HIS A 105 12.01 4.99 8.17
C HIS A 105 12.73 6.17 8.82
N LYS A 106 12.11 6.84 9.80
CA LYS A 106 12.67 8.03 10.49
C LYS A 106 14.00 7.74 11.18
N TYR A 107 14.10 6.61 11.88
CA TYR A 107 15.29 6.24 12.66
C TYR A 107 16.19 5.24 11.94
N ASP A 108 16.06 5.07 10.63
CA ASP A 108 16.92 4.20 9.83
C ASP A 108 17.07 2.78 10.41
N VAL A 109 15.94 2.05 10.46
CA VAL A 109 15.86 0.63 10.83
C VAL A 109 15.41 -0.19 9.61
N PRO A 110 16.32 -0.52 8.67
CA PRO A 110 15.96 -1.08 7.37
C PRO A 110 15.16 -2.38 7.45
N GLN A 111 15.48 -3.25 8.42
CA GLN A 111 14.80 -4.54 8.57
C GLN A 111 13.31 -4.39 8.90
N LEU A 112 12.98 -3.53 9.86
CA LEU A 112 11.58 -3.29 10.24
C LEU A 112 10.82 -2.55 9.13
N ARG A 113 11.47 -1.59 8.46
CA ARG A 113 10.90 -0.91 7.29
C ARG A 113 10.54 -1.94 6.20
N ARG A 114 11.46 -2.86 5.89
CA ARG A 114 11.23 -3.93 4.91
C ARG A 114 10.07 -4.83 5.29
N HIS A 115 10.02 -5.31 6.54
CA HIS A 115 8.91 -6.17 7.00
C HIS A 115 7.55 -5.48 6.84
N ALA A 116 7.46 -4.20 7.21
CA ALA A 116 6.22 -3.43 7.06
C ALA A 116 5.80 -3.28 5.60
N LEU A 117 6.74 -2.98 4.71
CA LEU A 117 6.46 -2.87 3.28
C LEU A 117 6.14 -4.22 2.63
N GLN A 118 6.68 -5.33 3.14
CA GLN A 118 6.29 -6.67 2.69
C GLN A 118 4.82 -6.97 3.00
N HIS A 119 4.31 -6.56 4.16
CA HIS A 119 2.87 -6.64 4.47
C HIS A 119 2.05 -5.81 3.49
N LEU A 120 2.43 -4.55 3.27
CA LEU A 120 1.72 -3.65 2.35
C LEU A 120 1.80 -4.11 0.88
N ALA A 121 2.89 -4.75 0.46
CA ALA A 121 3.06 -5.27 -0.90
C ALA A 121 2.07 -6.38 -1.26
N ILE A 122 1.56 -7.10 -0.28
CA ILE A 122 0.53 -8.14 -0.47
C ILE A 122 -0.83 -7.50 -0.77
N ALA A 123 -1.14 -6.42 -0.07
CA ALA A 123 -2.40 -5.71 -0.20
C ALA A 123 -2.45 -4.74 -1.39
N TYR A 124 -1.32 -4.12 -1.70
CA TYR A 124 -1.19 -3.10 -2.74
C TYR A 124 -0.19 -3.58 -3.79
N PRO A 125 -0.61 -4.51 -4.67
CA PRO A 125 0.26 -5.09 -5.66
C PRO A 125 0.64 -4.09 -6.76
N THR A 126 1.81 -4.29 -7.35
CA THR A 126 2.23 -3.61 -8.58
C THR A 126 1.91 -4.45 -9.83
N ASP A 127 1.35 -5.63 -9.61
CA ASP A 127 1.00 -6.62 -10.61
C ASP A 127 -0.51 -6.57 -10.84
N LEU A 128 -0.91 -6.39 -12.09
CA LEU A 128 -2.31 -6.25 -12.50
C LEU A 128 -3.13 -7.50 -12.14
N ASP A 129 -2.54 -8.70 -12.26
CA ASP A 129 -3.25 -9.95 -12.03
C ASP A 129 -3.61 -10.16 -10.55
N LYS A 130 -2.96 -9.41 -9.65
CA LYS A 130 -3.19 -9.46 -8.20
C LYS A 130 -4.12 -8.37 -7.70
N LEU A 131 -4.48 -7.41 -8.55
CA LEU A 131 -5.23 -6.22 -8.16
C LEU A 131 -6.69 -6.54 -7.77
N SER A 132 -7.25 -7.64 -8.27
CA SER A 132 -8.59 -8.12 -7.92
C SER A 132 -8.63 -9.01 -6.66
N ASP A 133 -7.48 -9.32 -6.06
CA ASP A 133 -7.39 -10.26 -4.94
C ASP A 133 -7.66 -9.56 -3.59
N ALA A 134 -8.88 -9.03 -3.43
CA ALA A 134 -9.32 -8.28 -2.24
C ALA A 134 -9.19 -9.08 -0.92
N ALA A 135 -9.06 -10.40 -0.99
CA ALA A 135 -8.82 -11.27 0.16
C ALA A 135 -7.40 -11.09 0.77
N ALA A 136 -6.44 -10.56 0.02
CA ALA A 136 -5.04 -10.49 0.42
C ALA A 136 -4.81 -9.59 1.64
N LEU A 137 -5.43 -8.40 1.70
CA LEU A 137 -5.30 -7.46 2.81
C LEU A 137 -5.88 -8.05 4.10
N SER A 138 -7.11 -8.55 4.08
CA SER A 138 -7.80 -9.08 5.27
C SER A 138 -7.19 -10.39 5.81
N THR A 139 -6.42 -11.11 4.99
CA THR A 139 -5.76 -12.37 5.40
C THR A 139 -4.60 -12.13 6.36
N TYR A 140 -3.84 -11.05 6.16
CA TYR A 140 -2.58 -10.80 6.86
C TYR A 140 -2.57 -9.51 7.68
N ILE A 141 -3.40 -8.53 7.32
CA ILE A 141 -3.50 -7.23 7.99
C ILE A 141 -4.89 -7.08 8.60
N TYR A 142 -4.93 -7.12 9.92
CA TYR A 142 -6.13 -6.78 10.67
C TYR A 142 -6.37 -5.26 10.62
N CYS A 143 -7.53 -4.90 10.08
CA CYS A 143 -8.02 -3.53 10.03
C CYS A 143 -9.38 -3.48 10.77
N PRO A 144 -9.46 -2.80 11.93
CA PRO A 144 -10.73 -2.61 12.62
C PRO A 144 -11.73 -1.89 11.70
N ASP A 145 -13.01 -2.27 11.81
CA ASP A 145 -14.15 -1.59 11.18
C ASP A 145 -14.23 -1.63 9.64
N ALA A 146 -13.27 -2.27 8.95
CA ALA A 146 -13.22 -2.37 7.49
C ALA A 146 -13.47 -1.03 6.76
N ASP A 147 -13.10 0.10 7.40
CA ASP A 147 -13.22 1.42 6.81
C ASP A 147 -12.16 1.59 5.73
N MET A 148 -12.60 1.40 4.48
CA MET A 148 -11.76 1.51 3.31
C MET A 148 -11.18 2.92 3.16
N VAL A 149 -11.97 3.97 3.46
CA VAL A 149 -11.52 5.36 3.30
C VAL A 149 -10.43 5.68 4.31
N GLY A 150 -10.65 5.34 5.58
CA GLY A 150 -9.64 5.50 6.63
C GLY A 150 -8.35 4.73 6.33
N THR A 151 -8.47 3.49 5.86
CA THR A 151 -7.33 2.66 5.43
C THR A 151 -6.55 3.33 4.32
N VAL A 152 -7.24 3.79 3.27
CA VAL A 152 -6.62 4.45 2.11
C VAL A 152 -5.85 5.70 2.54
N GLN A 153 -6.44 6.52 3.42
CA GLN A 153 -5.81 7.75 3.90
C GLN A 153 -4.53 7.48 4.70
N VAL A 154 -4.51 6.44 5.53
CA VAL A 154 -3.32 6.01 6.27
C VAL A 154 -2.22 5.54 5.32
N ILE A 155 -2.54 4.66 4.38
CA ILE A 155 -1.54 4.09 3.47
C ILE A 155 -0.99 5.14 2.50
N ALA A 156 -1.82 6.05 2.00
CA ALA A 156 -1.36 7.16 1.16
C ALA A 156 -0.34 8.01 1.91
N THR A 157 -0.65 8.37 3.17
CA THR A 157 0.23 9.16 4.03
C THR A 157 1.55 8.42 4.28
N LEU A 158 1.51 7.14 4.64
CA LEU A 158 2.72 6.34 4.86
C LEU A 158 3.57 6.18 3.59
N ALA A 159 2.95 5.98 2.43
CA ALA A 159 3.65 5.85 1.16
C ALA A 159 4.42 7.14 0.83
N ARG A 160 3.86 8.31 1.15
CA ARG A 160 4.53 9.60 1.00
C ARG A 160 5.63 9.82 2.05
N GLU A 161 5.32 9.59 3.32
CA GLU A 161 6.26 9.75 4.44
C GLU A 161 7.50 8.86 4.31
N THR A 162 7.35 7.67 3.71
CA THR A 162 8.43 6.68 3.59
C THR A 162 8.98 6.52 2.18
N GLU A 163 8.54 7.37 1.26
CA GLU A 163 8.92 7.37 -0.16
C GLU A 163 8.60 6.05 -0.90
N ALA A 164 7.72 5.21 -0.34
CA ALA A 164 7.26 3.96 -0.94
C ALA A 164 6.12 4.21 -1.96
N LEU A 165 6.38 5.08 -2.94
CA LEU A 165 5.38 5.55 -3.91
C LEU A 165 4.79 4.43 -4.79
N TRP A 166 5.47 3.29 -4.88
CA TRP A 166 5.01 2.11 -5.62
C TRP A 166 3.74 1.47 -5.04
N LEU A 167 3.34 1.85 -3.82
CA LEU A 167 2.05 1.48 -3.22
C LEU A 167 0.87 2.25 -3.83
N LEU A 168 1.11 3.47 -4.33
CA LEU A 168 0.06 4.40 -4.71
C LEU A 168 -0.80 3.97 -5.92
N PRO A 169 -0.26 3.33 -6.98
CA PRO A 169 -1.10 2.91 -8.12
C PRO A 169 -2.24 1.98 -7.70
N SER A 170 -1.95 0.93 -6.94
CA SER A 170 -2.99 0.02 -6.42
C SER A 170 -3.94 0.74 -5.48
N LEU A 171 -3.39 1.55 -4.57
CA LEU A 171 -4.19 2.32 -3.62
C LEU A 171 -5.19 3.25 -4.32
N TYR A 172 -4.76 3.93 -5.39
CA TYR A 172 -5.62 4.83 -6.14
C TYR A 172 -6.66 4.10 -6.98
N ASN A 173 -6.39 2.86 -7.41
CA ASN A 173 -7.45 2.00 -7.93
C ASN A 173 -8.56 1.78 -6.90
N ASP A 174 -8.22 1.57 -5.62
CA ASP A 174 -9.23 1.43 -4.56
C ASP A 174 -10.01 2.73 -4.32
N VAL A 175 -9.35 3.88 -4.47
CA VAL A 175 -10.00 5.20 -4.41
C VAL A 175 -11.10 5.35 -5.46
N LEU A 176 -10.91 4.82 -6.68
CA LEU A 176 -11.90 4.93 -7.77
C LEU A 176 -13.24 4.26 -7.43
N TYR A 177 -13.27 3.35 -6.47
CA TYR A 177 -14.51 2.72 -5.97
C TYR A 177 -15.28 3.59 -4.98
N ASN A 178 -14.71 4.70 -4.53
CA ASN A 178 -15.29 5.56 -3.52
C ASN A 178 -15.81 6.86 -4.13
N ALA A 179 -16.88 7.40 -3.54
CA ALA A 179 -17.42 8.69 -3.97
C ALA A 179 -16.36 9.80 -3.74
N PRO A 180 -16.18 10.76 -4.67
CA PRO A 180 -15.19 11.84 -4.51
C PRO A 180 -15.32 12.61 -3.19
N ALA A 181 -16.56 12.78 -2.71
CA ALA A 181 -16.84 13.42 -1.42
C ALA A 181 -16.29 12.64 -0.22
N ALA A 182 -16.31 11.31 -0.27
CA ALA A 182 -15.75 10.45 0.79
C ALA A 182 -14.21 10.55 0.82
N VAL A 183 -13.59 10.57 -0.36
CA VAL A 183 -12.13 10.65 -0.52
C VAL A 183 -11.56 11.97 0.02
N GLN A 184 -12.30 13.08 -0.15
CA GLN A 184 -11.92 14.41 0.37
C GLN A 184 -12.26 14.63 1.84
N SER A 185 -13.07 13.75 2.44
CA SER A 185 -13.55 13.94 3.80
C SER A 185 -12.46 13.71 4.85
N GLU A 186 -12.51 14.47 5.94
CA GLU A 186 -11.74 14.17 7.13
C GLU A 186 -12.46 13.07 7.92
N THR A 187 -11.75 11.99 8.21
CA THR A 187 -12.29 10.82 8.93
C THR A 187 -11.51 10.59 10.22
N THR A 188 -12.19 10.12 11.27
CA THR A 188 -11.51 9.65 12.48
C THR A 188 -11.29 8.15 12.35
N PHE A 189 -10.04 7.73 12.16
CA PHE A 189 -9.70 6.33 11.97
C PHE A 189 -8.46 5.95 12.78
N LEU A 190 -8.56 4.83 13.51
CA LEU A 190 -7.59 4.41 14.54
C LEU A 190 -7.31 5.53 15.57
N GLY A 191 -8.36 6.27 15.95
CA GLY A 191 -8.27 7.37 16.92
C GLY A 191 -7.40 8.55 16.48
N ARG A 192 -7.15 8.72 15.18
CA ARG A 192 -6.47 9.87 14.59
C ARG A 192 -7.37 10.50 13.52
N GLN A 193 -7.28 11.82 13.34
CA GLN A 193 -7.88 12.48 12.18
C GLN A 193 -7.06 12.14 10.95
N ARG A 194 -7.73 11.72 9.88
CA ARG A 194 -7.15 11.26 8.63
C ARG A 194 -7.76 12.06 7.49
N ARG A 195 -6.91 12.41 6.53
CA ARG A 195 -7.30 13.02 5.26
C ARG A 195 -6.21 12.74 4.25
N LEU A 196 -6.57 12.66 2.98
CA LEU A 196 -5.57 12.68 1.91
C LEU A 196 -4.89 14.05 1.84
N SER A 197 -3.63 14.05 1.39
CA SER A 197 -2.95 15.28 1.05
C SER A 197 -3.63 15.96 -0.13
N SER A 198 -3.47 17.28 -0.28
CA SER A 198 -3.97 17.99 -1.46
C SER A 198 -3.36 17.46 -2.76
N GLU A 199 -2.13 16.98 -2.70
CA GLU A 199 -1.44 16.36 -3.83
C GLU A 199 -2.14 15.05 -4.23
N ASP A 200 -2.43 14.17 -3.27
CA ASP A 200 -3.07 12.88 -3.54
C ASP A 200 -4.52 13.07 -4.00
N VAL A 201 -5.25 14.04 -3.44
CA VAL A 201 -6.59 14.40 -3.94
C VAL A 201 -6.54 14.86 -5.39
N ALA A 202 -5.61 15.76 -5.73
CA ALA A 202 -5.45 16.24 -7.09
C ALA A 202 -5.04 15.11 -8.06
N ALA A 203 -4.13 14.23 -7.63
CA ALA A 203 -3.71 13.05 -8.38
C ALA A 203 -4.89 12.10 -8.64
N CYS A 204 -5.72 11.82 -7.62
CA CYS A 204 -6.90 10.97 -7.76
C CYS A 204 -7.92 11.58 -8.72
N LEU A 205 -8.21 12.89 -8.60
CA LEU A 205 -9.14 13.58 -9.52
C LEU A 205 -8.62 13.59 -10.96
N ALA A 206 -7.33 13.85 -11.16
CA ALA A 206 -6.70 13.79 -12.47
C ALA A 206 -6.75 12.37 -13.06
N GLY A 207 -6.55 11.34 -12.22
CA GLY A 207 -6.72 9.95 -12.59
C GLY A 207 -8.16 9.64 -13.01
N CYS A 208 -9.16 10.06 -12.23
CA CYS A 208 -10.58 9.89 -12.58
C CYS A 208 -10.91 10.51 -13.95
N ASP A 209 -10.45 11.74 -14.19
CA ASP A 209 -10.66 12.45 -15.46
C ASP A 209 -9.98 11.71 -16.63
N ALA A 210 -8.71 11.33 -16.47
CA ALA A 210 -7.99 10.57 -17.48
C ALA A 210 -8.64 9.21 -17.77
N MET A 211 -9.11 8.51 -16.74
CA MET A 211 -9.78 7.21 -16.89
C MET A 211 -11.11 7.31 -17.65
N CYS A 212 -11.83 8.44 -17.57
CA CYS A 212 -13.00 8.70 -18.41
C CYS A 212 -12.66 8.80 -19.91
N THR A 213 -11.40 9.12 -20.26
CA THR A 213 -10.94 9.20 -21.67
C THR A 213 -10.43 7.87 -22.22
N VAL A 214 -10.21 6.87 -21.36
CA VAL A 214 -9.77 5.54 -21.78
C VAL A 214 -10.96 4.84 -22.44
N GLU A 215 -10.85 4.63 -23.75
CA GLU A 215 -11.87 3.88 -24.49
C GLU A 215 -11.95 2.45 -23.97
N TYR A 216 -13.14 2.08 -23.50
CA TYR A 216 -13.46 0.71 -23.12
C TYR A 216 -13.29 -0.21 -24.34
N PRO A 217 -12.82 -1.47 -24.19
CA PRO A 217 -12.48 -2.35 -25.30
C PRO A 217 -13.74 -3.00 -25.87
N PHE A 218 -14.65 -2.16 -26.35
CA PHE A 218 -15.93 -2.52 -26.92
C PHE A 218 -15.78 -3.49 -28.10
N ASP A 219 -14.68 -3.43 -28.84
CA ASP A 219 -14.35 -4.38 -29.90
C ASP A 219 -14.25 -5.84 -29.42
N ALA A 220 -13.94 -6.07 -28.14
CA ALA A 220 -14.06 -7.39 -27.53
C ALA A 220 -15.48 -7.97 -27.67
N PHE A 221 -16.49 -7.15 -27.87
CA PHE A 221 -17.89 -7.57 -27.99
C PHE A 221 -18.50 -7.29 -29.37
N PHE A 222 -18.20 -6.14 -29.97
CA PHE A 222 -18.84 -5.71 -31.22
C PHE A 222 -18.11 -6.15 -32.48
N SER A 223 -16.81 -6.47 -32.39
CA SER A 223 -16.04 -6.82 -33.58
C SER A 223 -16.44 -8.18 -34.14
N SER A 224 -16.92 -8.19 -35.38
CA SER A 224 -17.24 -9.40 -36.15
C SER A 224 -16.01 -10.15 -36.64
N THR A 225 -14.82 -9.52 -36.61
CA THR A 225 -13.56 -10.15 -36.98
C THR A 225 -12.88 -10.87 -35.82
N LEU A 226 -13.35 -10.65 -34.58
CA LEU A 226 -12.86 -11.34 -33.39
C LEU A 226 -13.69 -12.62 -33.15
N GLY A 227 -13.04 -13.77 -33.00
CA GLY A 227 -13.71 -15.05 -32.72
C GLY A 227 -14.18 -15.80 -33.99
N CYS A 228 -15.33 -16.46 -33.93
CA CYS A 228 -15.77 -17.41 -34.96
C CYS A 228 -16.48 -16.81 -36.17
N GLY A 229 -16.84 -15.52 -36.14
CA GLY A 229 -17.60 -14.87 -37.20
C GLY A 229 -19.07 -15.30 -37.32
N GLU A 230 -19.51 -16.31 -36.53
CA GLU A 230 -20.90 -16.78 -36.56
C GLU A 230 -21.86 -15.75 -35.97
N MET A 231 -23.01 -15.59 -36.63
CA MET A 231 -24.04 -14.64 -36.21
C MET A 231 -24.54 -14.93 -34.79
N PHE A 232 -24.66 -16.21 -34.42
CA PHE A 232 -25.07 -16.62 -33.07
C PHE A 232 -24.16 -16.03 -32.00
N CYS A 233 -22.84 -16.24 -32.10
CA CYS A 233 -21.88 -15.72 -31.13
C CYS A 233 -21.83 -14.19 -31.16
N THR A 234 -21.93 -13.59 -32.34
CA THR A 234 -21.95 -12.14 -32.50
C THR A 234 -23.14 -11.54 -31.74
N VAL A 235 -24.36 -12.03 -31.97
CA VAL A 235 -25.56 -11.55 -31.27
C VAL A 235 -25.44 -11.73 -29.75
N ARG A 236 -24.88 -12.85 -29.28
CA ARG A 236 -24.69 -13.10 -27.84
C ARG A 236 -23.69 -12.13 -27.20
N ARG A 237 -22.59 -11.79 -27.88
CA ARG A 237 -21.64 -10.76 -27.45
C ARG A 237 -22.30 -9.38 -27.36
N LEU A 238 -23.13 -9.02 -28.35
CA LEU A 238 -23.89 -7.75 -28.36
C LEU A 238 -24.88 -7.67 -27.20
N LEU A 239 -25.59 -8.76 -26.92
CA LEU A 239 -26.62 -8.82 -25.88
C LEU A 239 -26.04 -8.74 -24.46
N TYR A 240 -24.73 -8.93 -24.27
CA TYR A 240 -24.08 -8.79 -22.97
C TYR A 240 -24.30 -7.40 -22.33
N PHE A 241 -24.38 -6.35 -23.15
CA PHE A 241 -24.64 -4.98 -22.69
C PHE A 241 -26.13 -4.62 -22.59
N GLY A 242 -27.04 -5.60 -22.77
CA GLY A 242 -28.47 -5.42 -22.56
C GLY A 242 -28.81 -5.10 -21.10
N SER A 243 -29.55 -4.00 -20.90
CA SER A 243 -30.10 -3.51 -19.62
C SER A 243 -29.10 -3.38 -18.45
N GLY A 244 -28.41 -2.24 -18.35
CA GLY A 244 -27.72 -1.78 -17.13
C GLY A 244 -26.20 -2.00 -17.09
N LYS A 245 -25.69 -3.06 -17.72
CA LYS A 245 -24.25 -3.44 -17.67
C LYS A 245 -23.28 -2.47 -18.37
N LEU A 246 -23.77 -1.61 -19.27
CA LEU A 246 -22.92 -0.65 -20.00
C LEU A 246 -22.31 0.41 -19.08
N ASN A 247 -23.10 0.96 -18.15
CA ASN A 247 -22.64 1.97 -17.19
C ASN A 247 -21.69 1.35 -16.14
N ASP A 248 -21.90 0.08 -15.80
CA ASP A 248 -21.03 -0.65 -14.87
C ASP A 248 -19.66 -0.95 -15.49
N ALA A 249 -19.62 -1.31 -16.78
CA ALA A 249 -18.39 -1.68 -17.48
C ALA A 249 -17.40 -0.50 -17.63
N THR A 250 -17.91 0.73 -17.78
CA THR A 250 -17.08 1.92 -18.01
C THR A 250 -16.57 2.58 -16.73
N GLY A 251 -17.11 2.21 -15.55
CA GLY A 251 -16.83 2.93 -14.30
C GLY A 251 -15.50 2.61 -13.62
N THR A 252 -14.99 1.38 -13.74
CA THR A 252 -13.75 0.91 -13.06
C THR A 252 -13.06 -0.17 -13.92
N PRO A 253 -12.50 0.22 -15.07
CA PRO A 253 -12.17 -0.69 -16.17
C PRO A 253 -11.12 -1.77 -15.86
N LEU A 254 -10.26 -1.55 -14.86
CA LEU A 254 -9.15 -2.45 -14.54
C LEU A 254 -9.53 -3.63 -13.65
N THR A 255 -10.60 -3.49 -12.88
CA THR A 255 -10.88 -4.32 -11.69
C THR A 255 -12.36 -4.55 -11.45
N ARG A 256 -13.26 -3.83 -12.13
CA ARG A 256 -14.69 -4.14 -12.14
C ARG A 256 -14.94 -5.26 -13.14
N ASP A 257 -14.91 -6.46 -12.57
CA ASP A 257 -15.16 -7.74 -13.20
C ASP A 257 -16.45 -7.70 -14.00
N PRO A 258 -16.37 -7.76 -15.34
CA PRO A 258 -17.53 -8.11 -16.11
C PRO A 258 -17.62 -9.63 -16.00
N ASP A 259 -18.55 -10.15 -15.18
CA ASP A 259 -18.73 -11.57 -14.78
C ASP A 259 -18.21 -12.65 -15.78
N TRP A 260 -18.27 -12.41 -17.09
CA TRP A 260 -17.78 -13.30 -18.17
C TRP A 260 -16.25 -13.53 -18.19
N PHE A 261 -15.48 -12.61 -17.59
CA PHE A 261 -14.02 -12.62 -17.66
C PHE A 261 -13.41 -13.57 -16.63
N ASP A 262 -13.78 -13.44 -15.36
CA ASP A 262 -13.20 -14.22 -14.25
C ASP A 262 -13.92 -15.56 -14.02
N ASP A 263 -15.19 -15.70 -14.41
CA ASP A 263 -15.95 -16.96 -14.29
C ASP A 263 -16.25 -17.58 -15.68
N PRO A 264 -15.60 -18.71 -16.03
CA PRO A 264 -15.88 -19.47 -17.25
C PRO A 264 -17.31 -19.98 -17.36
N SER A 265 -18.02 -20.09 -16.24
CA SER A 265 -19.42 -20.54 -16.18
C SER A 265 -20.42 -19.38 -16.30
N SER A 266 -19.96 -18.13 -16.28
CA SER A 266 -20.86 -16.99 -16.29
C SER A 266 -21.34 -16.63 -17.71
N SER A 267 -22.66 -16.78 -17.85
CA SER A 267 -23.67 -16.06 -18.64
C SER A 267 -23.49 -15.72 -20.13
N MET A 268 -22.28 -15.65 -20.70
CA MET A 268 -22.13 -15.40 -22.13
C MET A 268 -22.15 -16.73 -22.89
N ASP A 269 -23.32 -17.06 -23.44
CA ASP A 269 -23.58 -18.25 -24.27
C ASP A 269 -22.89 -18.11 -25.65
N VAL A 270 -21.55 -18.11 -25.65
CA VAL A 270 -20.67 -18.07 -26.84
C VAL A 270 -19.80 -19.31 -26.89
N CYS A 271 -19.27 -19.65 -28.07
CA CYS A 271 -18.36 -20.78 -28.19
C CYS A 271 -16.99 -20.51 -27.53
N ASP A 272 -16.26 -21.58 -27.21
CA ASP A 272 -14.94 -21.53 -26.56
C ASP A 272 -13.92 -20.65 -27.29
N MET A 273 -13.97 -20.62 -28.63
CA MET A 273 -13.07 -19.78 -29.41
C MET A 273 -13.37 -18.30 -29.20
N CYS A 274 -14.64 -17.89 -29.28
CA CYS A 274 -15.04 -16.51 -28.98
C CYS A 274 -14.66 -16.13 -27.55
N ALA A 275 -14.98 -16.97 -26.57
CA ALA A 275 -14.61 -16.71 -25.17
C ALA A 275 -13.09 -16.49 -24.99
N ARG A 276 -12.25 -17.33 -25.60
CA ARG A 276 -10.79 -17.20 -25.54
C ARG A 276 -10.28 -15.91 -26.19
N GLU A 277 -10.71 -15.62 -27.43
CA GLU A 277 -10.28 -14.43 -28.16
C GLU A 277 -10.73 -13.13 -27.46
N MET A 278 -11.96 -13.10 -26.94
CA MET A 278 -12.46 -11.97 -26.15
C MET A 278 -11.64 -11.73 -24.89
N ARG A 279 -11.32 -12.80 -24.14
CA ARG A 279 -10.48 -12.70 -22.94
C ARG A 279 -9.07 -12.25 -23.28
N ALA A 280 -8.48 -12.77 -24.35
CA ALA A 280 -7.16 -12.35 -24.79
C ALA A 280 -7.12 -10.85 -25.14
N TYR A 281 -8.11 -10.38 -25.91
CA TYR A 281 -8.25 -8.96 -26.25
C TYR A 281 -8.41 -8.08 -25.00
N TYR A 282 -9.30 -8.47 -24.09
CA TYR A 282 -9.55 -7.74 -22.85
C TYR A 282 -8.32 -7.71 -21.92
N LYS A 283 -7.59 -8.82 -21.81
CA LYS A 283 -6.30 -8.90 -21.09
C LYS A 283 -5.26 -7.93 -21.68
N GLN A 284 -5.10 -7.94 -22.99
CA GLN A 284 -4.16 -7.06 -23.67
C GLN A 284 -4.50 -5.58 -23.44
N TRP A 285 -5.78 -5.23 -23.55
CA TRP A 285 -6.23 -3.88 -23.25
C TRP A 285 -5.99 -3.50 -21.78
N ARG A 286 -6.36 -4.37 -20.81
CA ARG A 286 -6.12 -4.11 -19.37
C ARG A 286 -4.63 -3.90 -19.09
N ALA A 287 -3.75 -4.70 -19.69
CA ALA A 287 -2.31 -4.56 -19.57
C ALA A 287 -1.82 -3.22 -20.13
N GLY A 288 -2.35 -2.78 -21.28
CA GLY A 288 -2.03 -1.47 -21.86
C GLY A 288 -2.47 -0.29 -20.97
N VAL A 289 -3.68 -0.37 -20.42
CA VAL A 289 -4.19 0.63 -19.45
C VAL A 289 -3.32 0.63 -18.19
N TRP A 290 -3.01 -0.54 -17.63
CA TRP A 290 -2.15 -0.66 -16.45
C TRP A 290 -0.76 -0.08 -16.68
N GLN A 291 -0.16 -0.33 -17.84
CA GLN A 291 1.16 0.19 -18.20
C GLN A 291 1.20 1.74 -18.20
N SER A 292 0.10 2.38 -18.57
CA SER A 292 -0.04 3.85 -18.58
C SER A 292 -0.57 4.42 -17.25
N TYR A 293 -1.04 3.53 -16.36
CA TYR A 293 -1.81 3.89 -15.18
C TYR A 293 -1.14 4.90 -14.24
N PRO A 294 0.15 4.76 -13.87
CA PRO A 294 0.81 5.76 -13.02
C PRO A 294 0.75 7.18 -13.58
N GLN A 295 0.81 7.34 -14.91
CA GLN A 295 0.81 8.65 -15.56
C GLN A 295 -0.55 9.36 -15.43
N TYR A 296 -1.65 8.61 -15.41
CA TYR A 296 -2.99 9.16 -15.18
C TYR A 296 -3.08 9.85 -13.82
N PHE A 297 -2.39 9.30 -12.81
CA PHE A 297 -2.34 9.82 -11.44
C PHE A 297 -1.12 10.71 -11.17
N LYS A 298 -0.39 11.13 -12.22
CA LYS A 298 0.83 11.97 -12.09
C LYS A 298 1.92 11.33 -11.22
N LEU A 299 1.96 10.01 -11.16
CA LEU A 299 3.00 9.24 -10.47
C LEU A 299 4.20 8.98 -11.40
N PRO A 300 5.38 8.64 -10.85
CA PRO A 300 6.50 8.15 -11.64
C PRO A 300 6.11 6.94 -12.52
N ALA A 301 6.83 6.76 -13.62
CA ALA A 301 6.62 5.60 -14.50
C ALA A 301 6.91 4.28 -13.77
N TRP A 302 6.31 3.19 -14.25
CA TRP A 302 6.49 1.85 -13.66
C TRP A 302 7.94 1.44 -13.46
N GLU A 303 8.83 1.80 -14.40
CA GLU A 303 10.26 1.50 -14.29
C GLU A 303 10.85 2.05 -12.98
N GLU A 304 10.50 3.28 -12.61
CA GLU A 304 10.97 3.92 -11.39
C GLU A 304 10.27 3.36 -10.15
N LEU A 305 8.96 3.17 -10.21
CA LEU A 305 8.19 2.57 -9.10
C LEU A 305 8.68 1.15 -8.76
N LEU A 306 8.98 0.34 -9.78
CA LEU A 306 9.49 -1.02 -9.59
C LEU A 306 10.93 -1.01 -9.06
N ARG A 307 11.77 -0.04 -9.46
CA ARG A 307 13.10 0.16 -8.85
C ARG A 307 12.98 0.49 -7.35
N MET A 308 12.08 1.42 -6.99
CA MET A 308 11.80 1.75 -5.59
C MET A 308 11.36 0.50 -4.81
N LYS A 309 10.42 -0.28 -5.36
CA LYS A 309 9.96 -1.54 -4.75
C LYS A 309 11.09 -2.55 -4.56
N CYS A 310 11.95 -2.74 -5.57
CA CYS A 310 13.05 -3.69 -5.48
C CYS A 310 14.06 -3.29 -4.41
N ARG A 311 14.38 -2.00 -4.32
CA ARG A 311 15.23 -1.45 -3.25
C ARG A 311 14.59 -1.64 -1.87
N ASP A 312 13.30 -1.33 -1.74
CA ASP A 312 12.57 -1.39 -0.48
C ASP A 312 12.41 -2.81 0.06
N LEU A 313 12.24 -3.79 -0.84
CA LEU A 313 11.97 -5.18 -0.51
C LEU A 313 13.19 -6.10 -0.67
N GLU A 314 14.34 -5.56 -1.07
CA GLU A 314 15.57 -6.31 -1.41
C GLU A 314 15.34 -7.42 -2.45
N LEU A 315 14.52 -7.10 -3.46
CA LEU A 315 14.24 -8.00 -4.57
C LEU A 315 15.31 -7.85 -5.67
N PRO A 316 15.51 -8.89 -6.52
CA PRO A 316 16.32 -8.76 -7.72
C PRO A 316 15.84 -7.59 -8.58
N ALA A 317 16.79 -6.87 -9.21
CA ALA A 317 16.46 -5.77 -10.10
C ALA A 317 15.50 -6.23 -11.22
N PRO A 318 14.56 -5.38 -11.65
CA PRO A 318 13.65 -5.73 -12.74
C PRO A 318 14.48 -5.97 -14.00
N MET A 319 14.31 -7.13 -14.64
CA MET A 319 14.99 -7.43 -15.90
C MET A 319 14.55 -6.39 -16.94
N SER A 320 15.51 -5.71 -17.57
CA SER A 320 15.23 -4.83 -18.71
C SER A 320 14.67 -5.66 -19.86
N ASN A 321 13.58 -5.20 -20.49
CA ASN A 321 12.97 -5.80 -21.68
C ASN A 321 13.89 -5.85 -22.94
N GLY A 322 15.22 -5.71 -22.78
CA GLY A 322 16.22 -5.75 -23.83
C GLY A 322 17.01 -7.07 -23.93
N ASP A 323 16.96 -7.95 -22.92
CA ASP A 323 17.84 -9.15 -22.89
C ASP A 323 17.14 -10.46 -23.29
N ALA A 324 15.86 -10.41 -23.65
CA ALA A 324 15.10 -11.59 -24.09
C ALA A 324 15.28 -11.94 -25.59
N ALA A 325 16.13 -11.22 -26.33
CA ALA A 325 16.28 -11.38 -27.78
C ALA A 325 17.63 -11.97 -28.25
N SER A 326 18.41 -12.57 -27.34
CA SER A 326 19.71 -13.15 -27.68
C SER A 326 20.01 -14.41 -26.87
N GLN A 327 19.06 -15.35 -26.90
CA GLN A 327 19.30 -16.77 -26.61
C GLN A 327 18.12 -17.56 -27.18
N ASP A 328 18.17 -17.82 -28.48
CA ASP A 328 17.78 -19.09 -29.12
C ASP A 328 18.26 -19.11 -30.59
#